data_AF-A0A4Y2LEI8-F1
#
_entry.id   AF-A0A4Y2LEI8-F1
#
_cell.length_a   1.000
_cell.length_b   1.000
_cell.length_c   1.000
_cell.angle_alpha   90.00
_cell.angle_beta   90.00
_cell.angle_gamma   90.00
#
_symmetry.space_group_name_H-M   'P 1'
#
loop_
_entity.id
_entity.type
_entity.pdbx_description
1 polymer ?
#
loop_
_entity_poly.entity_id
_entity_poly.type
_entity_poly.pdbx_seq_one_letter_code
_entity_poly.pdbx_strand_id
1 'polypeptide(L)'
;MLTKNYLQVVKGVETFEELFSNPVAVIVFKDFCTVSIVIMDILHVENWLSEMMTETILYFALIFGTLGILTKCAADIPLEMLRIKSVLLDKVSEQIQKNGFLRYDTQINLLLKREVSVLTACNVFSFDRGFLLKAVITIIAQAVVIDQLGSSLKH
;
A
#
# COMPACT_ATOMS: atom_id res chain seq x y z
N MET A 1 -18.49 26.07 -0.64
CA MET A 1 -18.42 25.26 0.60
C MET A 1 -17.89 23.85 0.31
N LEU A 2 -18.47 23.12 -0.65
CA LEU A 2 -18.02 21.80 -1.11
C LEU A 2 -16.51 21.71 -1.46
N THR A 3 -15.98 22.64 -2.26
CA THR A 3 -14.55 22.64 -2.65
C THR A 3 -13.61 22.83 -1.46
N LYS A 4 -14.02 23.63 -0.46
CA LYS A 4 -13.23 23.81 0.78
C LYS A 4 -13.20 22.53 1.61
N ASN A 5 -14.33 21.83 1.72
CA ASN A 5 -14.42 20.55 2.42
C ASN A 5 -13.56 19.48 1.73
N TYR A 6 -13.59 19.39 0.40
CA TYR A 6 -12.71 18.50 -0.34
C TYR A 6 -11.23 18.81 -0.07
N LEU A 7 -10.84 20.09 -0.10
CA LEU A 7 -9.46 20.50 0.15
C LEU A 7 -8.99 20.15 1.57
N GLN A 8 -9.88 20.22 2.56
CA GLN A 8 -9.62 19.75 3.92
C GLN A 8 -9.43 18.23 3.99
N VAL A 9 -10.26 17.45 3.28
CA VAL A 9 -10.11 15.98 3.22
C VAL A 9 -8.77 15.62 2.59
N VAL A 10 -8.41 16.22 1.45
CA VAL A 10 -7.12 15.94 0.79
C VAL A 10 -5.95 16.27 1.72
N LYS A 11 -5.98 17.45 2.37
CA LYS A 11 -4.93 17.83 3.33
C LYS A 11 -4.85 16.87 4.52
N GLY A 12 -6.00 16.37 4.98
CA GLY A 12 -6.06 15.35 6.03
C GLY A 12 -5.41 14.04 5.60
N VAL A 13 -5.66 13.58 4.38
CA VAL A 13 -5.03 12.38 3.82
C VAL A 13 -3.52 12.55 3.63
N GLU A 14 -3.08 13.70 3.12
CA GLU A 14 -1.65 14.03 2.98
C GLU A 14 -0.94 14.04 4.35
N THR A 15 -1.55 14.66 5.37
CA THR A 15 -0.98 14.68 6.74
C THR A 15 -0.95 13.28 7.34
N PHE A 16 -1.98 12.47 7.09
CA PHE A 16 -2.00 11.08 7.54
C PHE A 16 -0.90 10.27 6.86
N GLU A 17 -0.71 10.42 5.55
CA GLU A 17 0.37 9.77 4.81
C GLU A 17 1.74 10.11 5.41
N GLU A 18 2.04 11.40 5.63
CA GLU A 18 3.30 11.84 6.23
C GLU A 18 3.59 11.18 7.59
N LEU A 19 2.57 11.06 8.45
CA LEU A 19 2.69 10.43 9.77
C LEU A 19 2.78 8.90 9.70
N PHE A 20 2.06 8.30 8.75
CA PHE A 20 1.89 6.85 8.64
C PHE A 20 3.03 6.18 7.87
N SER A 21 3.66 6.90 6.93
CA SER A 21 4.64 6.36 5.99
C SER A 21 5.84 5.72 6.68
N ASN A 22 6.41 6.39 7.68
CA ASN A 22 7.59 5.92 8.42
C ASN A 22 7.31 4.68 9.29
N PRO A 23 6.31 4.67 10.19
CA PRO A 23 5.97 3.49 10.98
C PRO A 23 5.68 2.26 10.11
N VAL A 24 4.95 2.46 9.01
CA VAL A 24 4.60 1.35 8.12
C VAL A 24 5.80 0.81 7.37
N ALA A 25 6.74 1.66 6.93
CA ALA A 25 7.98 1.19 6.34
C ALA A 25 8.77 0.29 7.30
N VAL A 26 8.83 0.66 8.59
CA VAL A 26 9.50 -0.16 9.62
C VAL A 26 8.79 -1.50 9.80
N ILE A 27 7.46 -1.52 9.85
CA ILE A 27 6.66 -2.75 9.98
C ILE A 27 6.89 -3.65 8.77
N VAL A 28 6.74 -3.14 7.55
CA VAL A 28 6.94 -3.90 6.32
C VAL A 28 8.36 -4.46 6.25
N PHE A 29 9.37 -3.65 6.58
CA PHE A 29 10.76 -4.10 6.59
C PHE A 29 10.99 -5.24 7.59
N LYS A 30 10.46 -5.11 8.81
CA LYS A 30 10.50 -6.16 9.84
C LYS A 30 9.82 -7.44 9.33
N ASP A 31 8.65 -7.32 8.72
CA ASP A 31 7.89 -8.45 8.20
C ASP A 31 8.67 -9.19 7.12
N PHE A 32 9.26 -8.46 6.16
CA PHE A 32 10.14 -9.06 5.15
C PHE A 32 11.35 -9.76 5.77
N CYS A 33 12.01 -9.16 6.77
CA CYS A 33 13.12 -9.80 7.47
C CYS A 33 12.69 -11.08 8.19
N THR A 34 11.54 -11.06 8.85
CA THR A 34 11.00 -12.21 9.58
C THR A 34 10.71 -13.36 8.62
N VAL A 35 10.03 -13.07 7.51
CA VAL A 35 9.77 -14.06 6.46
C VAL A 35 11.07 -14.61 5.87
N SER A 36 12.07 -13.75 5.66
CA SER A 36 13.39 -14.16 5.14
C SER A 36 14.07 -15.21 6.02
N ILE A 37 14.05 -14.99 7.34
CA ILE A 37 14.64 -15.90 8.32
C ILE A 37 13.89 -17.24 8.31
N VAL A 38 12.56 -17.19 8.36
CA VAL A 38 11.71 -18.39 8.31
C VAL A 38 11.99 -19.21 7.04
N ILE A 39 12.13 -18.58 5.87
CA ILE A 39 12.48 -19.27 4.63
C ILE A 39 13.87 -19.93 4.72
N MET A 40 14.84 -19.23 5.31
CA MET A 40 16.18 -19.77 5.49
C MET A 40 16.15 -21.03 6.37
N ASP A 41 15.39 -21.00 7.47
CA ASP A 41 15.22 -22.14 8.39
C ASP A 41 14.52 -23.31 7.69
N ILE A 42 13.46 -23.05 6.90
CA ILE A 42 12.76 -24.06 6.09
C ILE A 42 13.72 -24.80 5.17
N LEU A 43 14.67 -24.09 4.55
CA LEU A 43 15.57 -24.64 3.55
C LEU A 43 16.78 -25.39 4.15
N HIS A 44 17.19 -25.05 5.38
CA HIS A 44 18.47 -25.53 5.93
C HIS A 44 18.37 -26.37 7.22
N VAL A 45 17.21 -26.41 7.89
CA VAL A 45 17.02 -27.19 9.12
C VAL A 45 16.39 -28.55 8.80
N GLU A 46 17.13 -29.65 9.01
CA GLU A 46 16.74 -31.02 8.61
C GLU A 46 15.43 -31.54 9.26
N ASN A 47 14.91 -30.89 10.31
CA ASN A 47 13.63 -31.26 10.96
C ASN A 47 12.66 -30.08 11.16
N TRP A 48 12.79 -29.00 10.37
CA TRP A 48 12.03 -27.76 10.56
C TRP A 48 10.52 -28.00 10.69
N LEU A 49 9.98 -28.95 9.93
CA LEU A 49 8.54 -29.25 9.89
C LEU A 49 8.03 -29.77 11.23
N SER A 50 8.82 -30.56 11.95
CA SER A 50 8.40 -31.09 13.25
C SER A 50 8.53 -30.06 14.36
N GLU A 51 9.48 -29.12 14.25
CA GLU A 51 9.85 -28.21 15.33
C GLU A 51 9.17 -26.84 15.21
N MET A 52 8.96 -26.34 13.98
CA MET A 52 8.59 -24.94 13.74
C MET A 52 7.38 -24.74 12.83
N MET A 53 6.72 -25.81 12.36
CA MET A 53 5.61 -25.69 11.41
C MET A 53 4.44 -24.84 11.94
N THR A 54 3.99 -25.08 13.17
CA THR A 54 2.85 -24.34 13.74
C THR A 54 3.19 -22.86 13.92
N GLU A 55 4.37 -22.55 14.44
CA GLU A 55 4.84 -21.18 14.63
C GLU A 55 5.00 -20.45 13.29
N THR A 56 5.56 -21.13 12.28
CA THR A 56 5.73 -20.62 10.92
C THR A 56 4.39 -20.28 10.27
N ILE A 57 3.40 -21.17 10.36
CA ILE A 57 2.06 -20.93 9.82
C ILE A 57 1.42 -19.71 10.50
N LEU A 58 1.57 -19.59 11.83
CA LEU A 58 1.06 -18.44 12.59
C LEU A 58 1.75 -17.14 12.17
N TYR A 59 3.07 -17.11 12.01
CA TYR A 59 3.78 -15.93 11.52
C TYR A 59 3.32 -15.52 10.14
N PHE A 60 3.23 -16.47 9.19
CA PHE A 60 2.76 -16.16 7.84
C PHE A 60 1.31 -15.65 7.86
N ALA A 61 0.41 -16.31 8.60
CA ALA A 61 -0.98 -15.88 8.69
C ALA A 61 -1.10 -14.47 9.28
N LEU A 62 -0.33 -14.15 10.32
CA LEU A 62 -0.31 -12.83 10.92
C LEU A 62 0.27 -11.78 9.96
N ILE A 63 1.44 -12.01 9.38
CA ILE A 63 2.12 -11.07 8.49
C ILE A 63 1.29 -10.81 7.23
N PHE A 64 0.85 -11.85 6.52
CA PHE A 64 0.02 -11.67 5.32
C PHE A 64 -1.37 -11.14 5.65
N GLY A 65 -1.92 -11.49 6.81
CA GLY A 65 -3.21 -10.97 7.28
C GLY A 65 -3.15 -9.46 7.53
N THR A 66 -2.16 -8.99 8.30
CA THR A 66 -1.98 -7.56 8.62
C THR A 66 -1.62 -6.77 7.37
N LEU A 67 -0.65 -7.23 6.57
CA LEU A 67 -0.30 -6.60 5.28
C LEU A 67 -1.48 -6.58 4.33
N GLY A 68 -2.32 -7.61 4.34
CA GLY A 68 -3.49 -7.69 3.48
C GLY A 68 -4.58 -6.69 3.85
N ILE A 69 -4.88 -6.56 5.14
CA ILE A 69 -5.81 -5.54 5.63
C ILE A 69 -5.26 -4.15 5.30
N LEU A 70 -3.98 -3.91 5.58
CA LEU A 70 -3.31 -2.65 5.30
C LEU A 70 -3.39 -2.29 3.81
N THR A 71 -3.02 -3.22 2.94
CA THR A 71 -3.04 -3.04 1.48
C THR A 71 -4.45 -2.74 0.98
N LYS A 72 -5.46 -3.46 1.48
CA LYS A 72 -6.85 -3.25 1.11
C LYS A 72 -7.31 -1.84 1.49
N CYS A 73 -7.13 -1.45 2.75
CA CYS A 73 -7.51 -0.13 3.24
C CYS A 73 -6.78 0.99 2.48
N ALA A 74 -5.48 0.82 2.25
CA ALA A 74 -4.67 1.80 1.54
C ALA A 74 -5.05 1.94 0.07
N ALA A 75 -5.39 0.84 -0.60
CA ALA A 75 -5.85 0.85 -1.99
C ALA A 75 -7.25 1.44 -2.17
N ASP A 76 -8.09 1.45 -1.12
CA ASP A 76 -9.43 2.04 -1.16
C ASP A 76 -9.40 3.57 -1.02
N ILE A 77 -8.41 4.15 -0.34
CA ILE A 77 -8.25 5.61 -0.20
C ILE A 77 -8.22 6.34 -1.55
N PRO A 78 -7.34 6.00 -2.52
CA PRO A 78 -7.32 6.69 -3.80
C PRO A 78 -8.62 6.48 -4.60
N LEU A 79 -9.29 5.34 -4.44
CA LEU A 79 -10.58 5.07 -5.09
C LEU A 79 -11.69 5.96 -4.52
N GLU A 80 -11.76 6.10 -3.20
CA GLU A 80 -12.71 7.00 -2.56
C GLU A 80 -12.42 8.46 -2.90
N MET A 81 -11.15 8.85 -2.94
CA MET A 81 -10.76 10.20 -3.37
C MET A 81 -11.16 10.49 -4.82
N LEU A 82 -11.01 9.51 -5.73
CA LEU A 82 -11.50 9.61 -7.11
C LEU A 82 -13.02 9.73 -7.18
N ARG A 83 -13.76 8.94 -6.40
CA ARG A 83 -15.23 9.02 -6.32
C ARG A 83 -15.68 10.39 -5.86
N ILE A 84 -15.08 10.92 -4.78
CA ILE A 84 -15.38 12.26 -4.28
C ILE A 84 -15.07 13.31 -5.35
N LYS A 85 -13.91 13.21 -6.02
CA LYS A 85 -13.52 14.12 -7.11
C LYS A 85 -14.53 14.10 -8.26
N SER A 86 -15.00 12.92 -8.68
CA SER A 86 -16.01 12.75 -9.73
C SER A 86 -17.33 13.40 -9.34
N VAL A 87 -17.88 13.08 -8.17
CA VAL A 87 -19.16 13.64 -7.69
C VAL A 87 -19.07 15.17 -7.54
N LEU A 88 -17.91 15.69 -7.15
CA LEU A 88 -17.67 17.12 -7.05
C LEU A 88 -17.64 17.79 -8.43
N LEU A 89 -16.98 17.16 -9.41
CA LEU A 89 -16.96 17.63 -10.81
C LEU A 89 -18.36 17.65 -11.41
N ASP A 90 -19.16 16.61 -11.21
CA ASP A 90 -20.54 16.53 -11.73
C ASP A 90 -21.40 17.66 -11.17
N LYS A 91 -21.37 17.87 -9.84
CA LYS A 91 -22.12 18.95 -9.18
C LYS A 91 -21.68 20.35 -9.59
N VAL A 92 -20.38 20.54 -9.81
CA VAL A 92 -19.85 21.83 -10.28
C VAL A 92 -20.25 22.07 -11.74
N SER A 93 -20.25 21.04 -12.59
CA SER A 93 -20.72 21.10 -13.98
C SER A 93 -22.20 21.50 -14.05
N GLU A 94 -23.06 20.88 -13.23
CA GLU A 94 -24.47 21.26 -13.12
C GLU A 94 -24.66 22.72 -12.66
N GLN A 95 -23.84 23.20 -11.72
CA GLN A 95 -23.88 24.59 -11.27
C GLN A 95 -23.43 25.58 -12.35
N ILE A 96 -22.44 25.20 -13.16
CA ILE A 96 -21.97 26.00 -14.30
C ILE A 96 -23.08 26.17 -15.34
N GLN A 97 -23.77 25.08 -15.69
CA GLN A 97 -24.88 25.13 -16.64
C GLN A 97 -26.00 26.06 -16.15
N LYS A 98 -26.21 26.16 -14.82
CA LYS A 98 -27.24 27.01 -14.22
C LYS A 98 -26.83 28.47 -14.02
N ASN A 99 -25.56 28.75 -13.70
CA ASN A 99 -25.11 30.06 -13.21
C ASN A 99 -24.07 30.78 -14.09
N GLY A 100 -23.66 30.19 -15.22
CA GLY A 100 -22.65 30.76 -16.13
C GLY A 100 -21.21 30.41 -15.76
N PHE A 101 -20.37 30.25 -16.80
CA PHE A 101 -19.05 29.59 -16.76
C PHE A 101 -17.94 30.37 -16.04
N LEU A 102 -17.99 31.70 -16.08
CA LEU A 102 -16.85 32.59 -15.75
C LEU A 102 -16.36 32.55 -14.29
N ARG A 103 -17.12 31.97 -13.35
CA ARG A 103 -16.77 32.00 -11.92
C ARG A 103 -16.09 30.72 -11.39
N TYR A 104 -16.07 29.64 -12.16
CA TYR A 104 -15.66 28.32 -11.67
C TYR A 104 -14.43 27.71 -12.38
N ASP A 105 -13.97 28.31 -13.47
CA ASP A 105 -12.89 27.80 -14.33
C ASP A 105 -11.57 27.53 -13.56
N THR A 106 -11.17 28.46 -12.70
CA THR A 106 -9.94 28.34 -11.91
C THR A 106 -10.03 27.22 -10.86
N GLN A 107 -11.22 27.00 -10.27
CA GLN A 107 -11.42 25.97 -9.26
C GLN A 107 -11.46 24.57 -9.88
N ILE A 108 -12.05 24.44 -11.07
CA ILE A 108 -12.08 23.17 -11.81
C ILE A 108 -10.69 22.78 -12.29
N ASN A 109 -9.92 23.72 -12.82
CA ASN A 109 -8.54 23.45 -13.22
C ASN A 109 -7.66 22.99 -12.04
N LEU A 110 -7.85 23.58 -10.85
CA LEU A 110 -7.15 23.14 -9.63
C LEU A 110 -7.60 21.75 -9.17
N LEU A 111 -8.90 21.43 -9.26
CA LEU A 111 -9.42 20.10 -8.94
C LEU A 111 -8.91 19.03 -9.91
N LEU A 112 -8.89 19.32 -11.21
CA LEU A 112 -8.44 18.40 -12.25
C LEU A 112 -6.94 18.10 -12.11
N LYS A 113 -6.11 19.13 -11.87
CA LYS A 113 -4.66 18.99 -11.73
C LYS A 113 -4.20 18.27 -10.48
N ARG A 114 -5.01 18.21 -9.41
CA ARG A 114 -4.58 17.57 -8.17
C ARG A 114 -4.58 16.05 -8.32
N GLU A 115 -3.38 15.48 -8.16
CA GLU A 115 -3.16 14.04 -8.09
C GLU A 115 -3.82 13.47 -6.84
N VAL A 116 -4.16 12.18 -6.93
CA VAL A 116 -4.83 11.46 -5.86
C VAL A 116 -3.76 10.90 -4.94
N SER A 117 -3.82 11.24 -3.65
CA SER A 117 -2.89 10.73 -2.65
C SER A 117 -2.99 9.19 -2.57
N VAL A 118 -1.84 8.53 -2.67
CA VAL A 118 -1.70 7.08 -2.52
C VAL A 118 -0.83 6.86 -1.29
N LEU A 119 -1.24 5.97 -0.38
CA LEU A 119 -0.40 5.67 0.77
C LEU A 119 0.89 4.97 0.34
N THR A 120 2.01 5.53 0.77
CA THR A 120 3.34 4.98 0.54
C THR A 120 4.06 4.66 1.84
N ALA A 121 4.95 3.67 1.80
CA ALA A 121 5.97 3.44 2.82
C ALA A 121 7.28 4.12 2.38
N CYS A 122 7.65 5.21 3.06
CA CYS A 122 8.79 6.09 2.77
C CYS A 122 8.94 6.53 1.30
N ASN A 123 7.85 6.66 0.54
CA ASN A 123 7.87 6.84 -0.92
C ASN A 123 8.58 5.72 -1.71
N VAL A 124 8.94 4.60 -1.07
CA VAL A 124 9.62 3.45 -1.69
C VAL A 124 8.60 2.45 -2.21
N PHE A 125 7.56 2.17 -1.41
CA PHE A 125 6.52 1.21 -1.76
C PHE A 125 5.15 1.88 -1.74
N SER A 126 4.42 1.79 -2.85
CA SER A 126 3.00 2.14 -2.90
C SER A 126 2.15 0.94 -2.47
N PHE A 127 1.23 1.15 -1.52
CA PHE A 127 0.24 0.13 -1.15
C PHE A 127 -0.90 0.09 -2.17
N ASP A 128 -0.57 -0.40 -3.37
CA ASP A 128 -1.55 -0.68 -4.41
C ASP A 128 -2.14 -2.10 -4.25
N ARG A 129 -3.20 -2.41 -4.99
CA ARG A 129 -3.84 -3.74 -4.96
C ARG A 129 -2.89 -4.89 -5.35
N GLY A 130 -1.78 -4.59 -6.03
CA GLY A 130 -0.75 -5.55 -6.41
C GLY A 130 0.35 -5.73 -5.36
N PHE A 131 0.36 -4.94 -4.28
CA PHE A 131 1.43 -4.97 -3.27
C PHE A 131 1.63 -6.36 -2.67
N LEU A 132 0.55 -7.05 -2.28
CA LEU A 132 0.63 -8.42 -1.75
C LEU A 132 1.24 -9.40 -2.76
N LEU A 133 0.84 -9.31 -4.03
CA LEU A 133 1.38 -10.17 -5.08
C LEU A 133 2.88 -9.92 -5.28
N LYS A 134 3.31 -8.65 -5.27
CA LYS A 134 4.72 -8.25 -5.33
C LYS A 134 5.49 -8.83 -4.13
N ALA A 135 4.91 -8.79 -2.93
CA ALA A 135 5.52 -9.36 -1.73
C ALA A 135 5.72 -10.88 -1.85
N VAL A 136 4.68 -11.62 -2.30
CA VAL A 136 4.76 -13.07 -2.51
C VAL A 136 5.80 -13.43 -3.56
N ILE A 137 5.84 -12.73 -4.69
CA ILE A 137 6.85 -12.96 -5.75
C ILE A 137 8.26 -12.71 -5.20
N THR A 138 8.44 -11.65 -4.40
CA THR A 138 9.72 -11.32 -3.77
C THR A 138 10.19 -12.44 -2.84
N ILE A 139 9.29 -12.99 -2.04
CA ILE A 139 9.54 -14.13 -1.15
C ILE A 139 9.96 -15.37 -1.94
N ILE A 140 9.27 -15.70 -3.03
CA ILE A 140 9.63 -16.84 -3.89
C ILE A 140 11.01 -16.62 -4.52
N ALA A 141 11.26 -15.43 -5.07
CA ALA A 141 12.55 -15.10 -5.67
C ALA A 141 13.69 -15.19 -4.64
N GLN A 142 13.44 -14.73 -3.42
CA GLN A 142 14.38 -14.83 -2.32
C GLN A 142 14.67 -16.29 -1.95
N ALA A 143 13.65 -17.15 -1.86
CA ALA A 143 13.85 -18.57 -1.58
C ALA A 143 14.74 -19.25 -2.63
N VAL A 144 14.52 -18.94 -3.92
CA VAL A 144 15.34 -19.45 -5.03
C VAL A 144 16.79 -18.99 -4.91
N VAL A 145 17.02 -17.70 -4.60
CA VAL A 145 18.38 -17.17 -4.42
C VAL A 145 19.09 -17.82 -3.23
N ILE A 146 18.39 -18.01 -2.10
CA ILE A 146 18.94 -18.67 -0.92
C ILE A 146 19.34 -20.12 -1.23
N ASP A 147 18.49 -20.86 -1.94
CA ASP A 147 18.77 -22.25 -2.35
C ASP A 147 19.98 -22.33 -3.31
N GLN A 148 20.08 -21.42 -4.27
CA GLN A 148 21.24 -21.34 -5.17
C GLN A 148 22.54 -20.98 -4.43
N LEU A 149 22.49 -20.07 -3.46
CA LEU A 149 23.65 -19.74 -2.64
C LEU A 149 24.06 -20.90 -1.73
N GLY A 150 23.09 -21.57 -1.11
CA GLY A 150 23.34 -22.72 -0.23
C GLY A 150 23.94 -23.91 -0.98
N SER A 151 23.46 -24.18 -2.19
CA SER A 151 24.02 -25.24 -3.05
C SER A 151 25.42 -24.90 -3.57
N SER A 152 25.69 -23.64 -3.92
CA SER A 152 27.03 -23.17 -4.32
C SER A 152 28.07 -23.32 -3.20
N LEU A 153 27.68 -23.06 -1.94
CA LEU A 153 28.57 -23.18 -0.77
C LEU A 153 28.89 -24.62 -0.37
N LYS A 154 28.10 -25.60 -0.82
CA LYS A 154 28.33 -27.03 -0.56
C LYS A 154 29.35 -27.66 -1.54
N HIS A 155 29.86 -26.89 -2.50
CA HIS A 155 30.79 -27.31 -3.54
C HIS A 155 32.17 -26.67 -3.36
#